data_AF-A0A1G8MQT0-F1
#
_entry.id   AF-A0A1G8MQT0-F1
#
_cell.length_a   1.000
_cell.length_b   1.000
_cell.length_c   1.000
_cell.angle_alpha   90.00
_cell.angle_beta   90.00
_cell.angle_gamma   90.00
#
_symmetry.space_group_name_H-M   'P 1'
#
loop_
_entity.id
_entity.type
_entity.pdbx_description
1 polymer ?
#
loop_
_entity_poly.entity_id
_entity_poly.type
_entity_poly.pdbx_seq_one_letter_code
_entity_poly.pdbx_strand_id
1 'polypeptide(L)'
;MAVVAAEFRGAYLHFSTRVAERIGPDFSAPLLWTTAIACITTGCSSFAFCTRLSRKGRRLWLTTIDGRPVFVVFDHRDNIPITVITDATGHVRADRRKGTVALRRFLHG
;
A
#
# COMPACT_ATOMS: atom_id res chain seq x y z
N MET A 1 -8.21 -2.08 -18.65
CA MET A 1 -7.44 -3.08 -17.87
C MET A 1 -6.10 -2.46 -17.51
N ALA A 2 -5.63 -2.60 -16.27
CA ALA A 2 -4.26 -2.22 -15.93
C ALA A 2 -3.29 -3.11 -16.70
N VAL A 3 -2.37 -2.53 -17.48
CA VAL A 3 -1.29 -3.27 -18.12
C VAL A 3 -0.24 -3.55 -17.07
N VAL A 4 -0.20 -4.78 -16.56
CA VAL A 4 0.82 -5.24 -15.63
C VAL A 4 1.89 -5.96 -16.44
N ALA A 5 3.14 -5.47 -16.38
CA ALA A 5 4.25 -6.15 -17.03
C ALA A 5 4.36 -7.60 -16.52
N ALA A 6 4.70 -8.55 -17.40
CA ALA A 6 4.68 -9.98 -17.10
C ALA A 6 5.52 -10.34 -15.87
N GLU A 7 6.65 -9.64 -15.67
CA GLU A 7 7.56 -9.81 -14.53
C GLU A 7 6.91 -9.46 -13.18
N PHE A 8 5.90 -8.58 -13.14
CA PHE A 8 5.23 -8.16 -11.90
C PHE A 8 3.91 -8.89 -11.66
N ARG A 9 3.57 -9.89 -12.48
CA ARG A 9 2.31 -10.63 -12.34
C ARG A 9 2.14 -11.25 -10.95
N GLY A 10 3.21 -11.81 -10.38
CA GLY A 10 3.16 -12.40 -9.03
C GLY A 10 2.85 -11.36 -7.95
N ALA A 11 3.49 -10.19 -8.02
CA ALA A 11 3.24 -9.09 -7.08
C ALA A 11 1.82 -8.54 -7.23
N TYR A 12 1.34 -8.38 -8.46
CA TYR A 12 -0.03 -7.92 -8.73
C TYR A 12 -1.09 -8.91 -8.22
N LEU A 13 -0.90 -10.22 -8.42
CA LEU A 13 -1.81 -11.24 -7.89
C LEU A 13 -1.86 -11.19 -6.36
N HIS A 14 -0.69 -11.14 -5.70
CA HIS A 14 -0.63 -10.99 -4.24
C HIS A 14 -1.34 -9.71 -3.77
N PHE A 15 -1.06 -8.58 -4.40
CA PHE A 15 -1.68 -7.30 -4.08
C PHE A 15 -3.20 -7.37 -4.22
N SER A 16 -3.69 -7.93 -5.34
CA SER A 16 -5.13 -8.04 -5.64
C SER A 16 -5.85 -8.91 -4.63
N THR A 17 -5.26 -10.05 -4.24
CA THR A 17 -5.79 -10.90 -3.17
C THR A 17 -5.91 -10.12 -1.86
N ARG A 18 -4.88 -9.36 -1.47
CA ARG A 18 -4.91 -8.57 -0.24
C ARG A 18 -5.90 -7.41 -0.27
N VAL A 19 -6.14 -6.81 -1.44
CA VAL A 19 -7.20 -5.81 -1.62
C VAL A 19 -8.57 -6.43 -1.37
N ALA A 20 -8.86 -7.57 -2.01
CA ALA A 20 -10.12 -8.28 -1.84
C ALA A 20 -10.37 -8.68 -0.37
N GLU A 21 -9.34 -9.19 0.31
CA GLU A 21 -9.41 -9.61 1.72
C GLU A 21 -9.59 -8.45 2.71
N ARG A 22 -8.96 -7.29 2.44
CA ARG A 22 -8.80 -6.22 3.46
C ARG A 22 -9.66 -4.99 3.22
N ILE A 23 -10.04 -4.73 1.97
CA ILE A 23 -10.86 -3.59 1.56
C ILE A 23 -12.25 -4.10 1.15
N GLY A 24 -12.29 -5.19 0.37
CA GLY A 24 -13.51 -5.87 -0.02
C GLY A 24 -13.41 -6.42 -1.45
N PRO A 25 -14.16 -7.49 -1.78
CA PRO A 25 -14.09 -8.15 -3.09
C PRO A 25 -14.59 -7.26 -4.24
N ASP A 26 -15.47 -6.30 -3.95
CA ASP A 26 -16.05 -5.38 -4.95
C ASP A 26 -15.12 -4.21 -5.29
N PHE A 27 -14.04 -4.02 -4.51
CA PHE A 27 -13.10 -2.94 -4.73
C PHE A 27 -12.13 -3.27 -5.88
N SER A 28 -11.95 -2.33 -6.81
CA SER A 28 -11.10 -2.53 -7.98
C SER A 28 -9.60 -2.48 -7.64
N ALA A 29 -9.01 -3.66 -7.40
CA ALA A 29 -7.57 -3.82 -7.26
C ALA A 29 -6.74 -3.26 -8.44
N PRO A 30 -7.12 -3.45 -9.72
CA PRO A 30 -6.39 -2.83 -10.83
C PRO A 30 -6.35 -1.30 -10.73
N LEU A 31 -7.44 -0.67 -10.31
CA LEU A 31 -7.52 0.79 -10.18
C LEU A 31 -6.58 1.30 -9.07
N LEU A 32 -6.58 0.66 -7.91
CA LEU A 32 -5.69 1.07 -6.81
C LEU A 32 -4.22 0.79 -7.15
N TRP A 33 -3.94 -0.29 -7.87
CA TRP A 33 -2.59 -0.58 -8.37
C TRP A 33 -2.06 0.55 -9.24
N THR A 34 -2.80 0.94 -10.29
CA THR A 34 -2.36 1.99 -11.22
C THR A 34 -2.34 3.36 -10.56
N THR A 35 -3.32 3.67 -9.72
CA THR A 35 -3.39 4.94 -9.00
C THR A 35 -2.23 5.09 -8.01
N ALA A 36 -1.88 4.03 -7.27
CA ALA A 36 -0.74 4.07 -6.37
C ALA A 36 0.56 4.34 -7.13
N ILE A 37 0.79 3.67 -8.27
CA ILE A 37 1.97 3.94 -9.11
C ILE A 37 1.98 5.39 -9.56
N ALA A 38 0.91 5.84 -10.22
CA ALA A 38 0.82 7.20 -10.75
C ALA A 38 1.04 8.24 -9.65
N CYS A 39 0.32 8.15 -8.53
CA CYS A 39 0.42 9.15 -7.45
C CYS A 39 1.77 9.14 -6.75
N ILE A 40 2.29 7.97 -6.38
CA ILE A 40 3.54 7.88 -5.58
C ILE A 40 4.75 8.28 -6.41
N THR A 41 4.79 7.94 -7.70
CA THR A 41 5.91 8.29 -8.59
C THR A 41 5.90 9.75 -9.01
N THR A 42 4.73 10.37 -9.11
CA THR A 42 4.60 11.80 -9.49
C THR A 42 4.52 12.76 -8.31
N GLY A 43 4.38 12.24 -7.07
CA GLY A 43 4.30 13.06 -5.86
C GLY A 43 2.92 13.68 -5.60
N CYS A 44 1.85 13.05 -6.09
CA CYS A 44 0.47 13.48 -5.86
C CYS A 44 0.06 13.34 -4.37
N SER A 45 -0.75 14.28 -3.87
CA SER A 45 -1.18 14.37 -2.46
C SER A 45 -2.13 13.25 -2.00
N SER A 46 -2.68 12.44 -2.91
CA SER A 46 -3.58 11.32 -2.57
C SER A 46 -2.91 10.20 -1.77
N PHE A 47 -1.57 10.19 -1.73
CA PHE A 47 -0.79 9.26 -0.94
C PHE A 47 0.20 10.03 -0.05
N ALA A 48 0.00 9.95 1.26
CA ALA A 48 0.93 10.52 2.23
C ALA A 48 2.05 9.52 2.53
N PHE A 49 3.30 9.95 2.45
CA PHE A 49 4.43 9.13 2.88
C PHE A 49 4.39 8.95 4.40
N CYS A 50 4.49 7.69 4.87
CA CYS A 50 4.49 7.38 6.30
C CYS A 50 5.90 7.09 6.80
N THR A 51 6.56 6.08 6.21
CA THR A 51 7.88 5.63 6.68
C THR A 51 8.58 4.74 5.66
N ARG A 52 9.89 4.54 5.84
CA ARG A 52 10.67 3.53 5.11
C ARG A 52 10.56 2.19 5.84
N LEU A 53 10.28 1.12 5.10
CA LEU A 53 10.21 -0.24 5.63
C LEU A 53 11.50 -1.03 5.40
N SER A 54 12.27 -0.68 4.37
CA SER A 54 13.57 -1.30 4.11
C SER A 54 14.57 -0.29 3.55
N ARG A 55 15.86 -0.63 3.67
CA ARG A 55 16.93 0.10 2.98
C ARG A 55 16.83 -0.02 1.46
N LYS A 56 16.31 -1.16 0.96
CA LYS A 56 16.27 -1.54 -0.46
C LYS A 56 15.23 -0.80 -1.31
N GLY A 57 14.31 -0.06 -0.70
CA GLY A 57 13.34 0.75 -1.46
C GLY A 57 11.89 0.61 -1.01
N ARG A 58 11.57 -0.30 -0.09
CA ARG A 58 10.18 -0.46 0.37
C ARG A 58 9.78 0.68 1.30
N ARG A 59 8.64 1.29 1.01
CA ARG A 59 8.07 2.42 1.74
C ARG A 59 6.60 2.17 2.04
N LEU A 60 6.13 2.71 3.15
CA LEU A 60 4.73 2.71 3.52
C LEU A 60 4.13 4.07 3.16
N TRP A 61 2.99 4.01 2.48
CA TRP A 61 2.17 5.16 2.11
C TRP A 61 0.77 5.01 2.69
N LEU A 62 0.13 6.11 3.04
CA LEU A 62 -1.24 6.16 3.55
C LEU A 62 -2.14 6.82 2.50
N THR A 63 -3.28 6.21 2.25
CA THR A 63 -4.40 6.79 1.50
C THR A 63 -5.70 6.55 2.28
N THR A 64 -6.80 7.14 1.82
CA THR A 64 -8.12 6.98 2.41
C THR A 64 -9.06 6.40 1.36
N ILE A 65 -9.72 5.30 1.70
CA ILE A 65 -10.71 4.63 0.85
C ILE A 65 -12.00 4.54 1.68
N ASP A 66 -13.09 5.12 1.17
CA ASP A 66 -14.39 5.18 1.87
C ASP A 66 -14.30 5.67 3.32
N GLY A 67 -13.46 6.70 3.55
CA GLY A 67 -13.22 7.28 4.86
C GLY A 67 -12.31 6.45 5.79
N ARG A 68 -11.85 5.27 5.34
CA ARG A 68 -10.98 4.38 6.12
C ARG A 68 -9.52 4.50 5.72
N PRO A 69 -8.58 4.48 6.67
CA PRO A 69 -7.16 4.52 6.37
C PRO A 69 -6.70 3.19 5.74
N VAL A 70 -6.07 3.28 4.57
CA VAL A 70 -5.47 2.14 3.89
C VAL A 70 -4.00 2.45 3.65
N PHE A 71 -3.13 1.57 4.11
CA PHE A 71 -1.70 1.69 3.89
C PHE A 71 -1.27 0.84 2.72
N VAL A 72 -0.42 1.39 1.85
CA VAL A 72 0.18 0.67 0.73
C VAL A 72 1.66 0.52 0.99
N VAL A 73 2.15 -0.72 0.94
CA VAL A 73 3.58 -1.00 0.83
C VAL A 73 3.94 -0.88 -0.64
N PHE A 74 4.86 0.03 -0.95
CA PHE A 74 5.33 0.31 -2.30
C PHE A 74 6.82 0.05 -2.40
N ASP A 75 7.25 -0.68 -3.42
CA ASP A 75 8.66 -0.90 -3.72
C ASP A 75 9.15 0.18 -4.70
N HIS A 76 9.97 1.11 -4.20
CA HIS A 76 10.53 2.20 -5.01
C HIS A 76 11.65 1.75 -5.94
N ARG A 77 12.17 0.52 -5.80
CA ARG A 77 13.16 -0.01 -6.74
C ARG A 77 12.50 -0.39 -8.06
N ASP A 78 11.39 -1.11 -7.96
CA ASP A 78 10.66 -1.66 -9.10
C ASP A 78 9.44 -0.78 -9.48
N ASN A 79 9.19 0.30 -8.73
CA ASN A 79 8.07 1.22 -8.89
C ASN A 79 6.69 0.55 -8.90
N ILE A 80 6.48 -0.42 -8.00
CA ILE A 80 5.22 -1.16 -7.90
C ILE A 80 4.66 -1.22 -6.47
N PRO A 81 3.32 -1.29 -6.32
CA PRO A 81 2.68 -1.70 -5.08
C PRO A 81 3.00 -3.16 -4.77
N ILE A 82 3.07 -3.50 -3.49
CA ILE A 82 3.32 -4.86 -3.02
C ILE A 82 2.12 -5.40 -2.26
N THR A 83 1.61 -4.65 -1.27
CA THR A 83 0.47 -5.10 -0.45
C THR A 83 -0.27 -3.91 0.16
N VAL A 84 -1.50 -4.15 0.65
CA VAL A 84 -2.31 -3.16 1.39
C VAL A 84 -2.48 -3.57 2.84
N ILE A 85 -2.51 -2.65 3.79
CA ILE A 85 -2.74 -2.93 5.23
C ILE A 85 -3.89 -2.03 5.70
N THR A 86 -4.83 -2.58 6.46
CA THR A 86 -5.98 -1.84 7.02
C THR A 86 -6.04 -2.00 8.54
N ASP A 87 -6.80 -1.12 9.20
CA ASP A 87 -7.03 -1.16 10.65
C ASP A 87 -7.72 -2.44 11.13
N ALA A 88 -8.53 -3.08 10.27
CA ALA A 88 -9.21 -4.35 10.52
C ALA A 88 -8.24 -5.47 10.93
N THR A 89 -6.96 -5.32 10.62
CA THR A 89 -5.92 -6.27 11.02
C THR A 89 -5.42 -6.05 12.46
N GLY A 90 -5.74 -4.93 13.12
CA GLY A 90 -5.28 -4.62 14.49
C GLY A 90 -3.81 -4.20 14.58
N HIS A 91 -3.14 -3.96 13.44
CA HIS A 91 -1.68 -3.82 13.35
C HIS A 91 -1.17 -2.39 13.18
N VAL A 92 -2.07 -1.42 13.06
CA VAL A 92 -1.73 -0.02 12.87
C VAL A 92 -2.18 0.80 14.07
N ARG A 93 -1.25 1.25 14.90
CA ARG A 93 -1.48 2.37 15.83
C ARG A 93 -0.85 3.63 15.22
N ALA A 94 -1.68 4.47 14.61
CA ALA A 94 -1.24 5.80 14.21
C ALA A 94 -1.00 6.63 15.48
N ASP A 95 0.27 6.95 15.79
CA ASP A 95 0.58 7.87 16.88
C ASP A 95 0.45 9.30 16.36
N ARG A 96 -0.70 9.92 16.67
CA ARG A 96 -1.01 11.30 16.27
C ARG A 96 -0.05 12.34 16.86
N ARG A 97 0.72 12.01 17.92
CA ARG A 97 1.63 12.98 18.56
C ARG A 97 2.94 13.19 17.81
N LYS A 98 3.31 12.29 16.89
CA LYS A 98 4.60 12.37 16.16
C LYS A 98 4.45 12.52 14.64
N GLY A 99 3.24 12.67 14.12
CA GLY A 99 3.00 12.65 12.65
C GLY A 99 3.53 11.37 11.97
N THR A 100 3.83 10.33 12.76
CA THR A 100 4.51 9.12 12.31
C THR A 100 3.61 7.94 12.65
N VAL A 101 3.14 7.24 11.63
CA VAL A 101 2.35 6.01 11.86
C VAL A 101 3.30 4.92 12.36
N ALA A 102 3.16 4.55 13.63
CA ALA A 102 3.89 3.44 14.22
C ALA A 102 3.17 2.11 13.86
N LEU A 103 3.59 1.48 12.77
CA LEU A 103 3.21 0.10 12.48
C LEU A 103 3.86 -0.82 13.51
N ARG A 104 3.06 -1.45 14.38
CA ARG A 104 3.59 -2.47 15.30
C ARG A 104 3.60 -3.83 14.58
N ARG A 105 4.82 -4.36 14.39
CA ARG A 105 5.23 -5.76 14.09
C ARG A 105 4.50 -6.49 12.95
N PHE A 106 5.15 -6.52 11.77
CA PHE A 106 4.97 -7.61 10.77
C PHE A 106 6.27 -8.12 10.13
N LEU A 107 7.46 -7.65 10.55
CA LEU A 107 8.72 -8.00 9.87
C LEU A 107 9.45 -9.23 10.43
N HIS A 108 8.83 -9.99 11.34
CA HIS A 108 9.35 -11.28 11.79
C HIS A 108 8.23 -12.30 11.84
N GLY A 109 8.09 -13.02 10.73
CA GLY A 109 7.41 -14.30 10.58
C GLY A 109 8.26 -15.13 9.61
#